data_AF-A0A0F9W2B2-F1
#
_entry.id   AF-A0A0F9W2B2-F1
#
_cell.length_a   1.000
_cell.length_b   1.000
_cell.length_c   1.000
_cell.angle_alpha   90.00
_cell.angle_beta   90.00
_cell.angle_gamma   90.00
#
_symmetry.space_group_name_H-M   'P 1'
#
loop_
_entity.id
_entity.type
_entity.pdbx_description
1 polymer ?
#
loop_
_entity_poly.entity_id
_entity_poly.type
_entity_poly.pdbx_seq_one_letter_code
_entity_poly.pdbx_strand_id
1 'polypeptide(L)'
;MTIQDKTIVGKKGEILPKKKLREVSGIKPGDEVLIEAHQGELIIKKIYSVEEALTMPTIAIGTPETIERDIEEEREMQENLTIEEH
;
A
#
# COMPACT_ATOMS: atom_id res chain seq x y z
N MET A 1 -7.53 10.40 -1.50
CA MET A 1 -8.12 10.82 -2.80
C MET A 1 -7.86 9.71 -3.80
N THR A 2 -8.90 9.13 -4.40
CA THR A 2 -8.74 8.08 -5.41
C THR A 2 -8.82 8.69 -6.79
N ILE A 3 -7.84 8.39 -7.64
CA ILE A 3 -7.85 8.79 -9.05
C ILE A 3 -7.74 7.55 -9.92
N GLN A 4 -8.41 7.58 -11.06
CA GLN A 4 -8.46 6.47 -12.00
C GLN A 4 -8.14 7.00 -13.39
N ASP A 5 -7.54 6.14 -14.20
CA ASP A 5 -7.25 6.44 -15.59
C ASP A 5 -7.26 5.15 -16.42
N LYS A 6 -7.69 5.25 -17.67
CA LYS A 6 -7.70 4.12 -18.59
C LYS A 6 -6.40 4.08 -19.36
N THR A 7 -5.77 2.90 -19.38
CA THR A 7 -4.60 2.61 -20.21
C THR A 7 -4.75 1.27 -20.92
N ILE A 8 -3.94 1.06 -21.95
CA ILE A 8 -3.85 -0.21 -22.67
C ILE A 8 -2.60 -0.94 -22.16
N VAL A 9 -2.73 -2.25 -21.97
CA VAL A 9 -1.60 -3.12 -21.63
C VAL A 9 -0.69 -3.23 -22.84
N GLY A 10 0.60 -2.97 -22.65
CA GLY A 10 1.59 -3.06 -23.70
C GLY A 10 1.84 -4.50 -24.16
N LYS A 11 2.64 -4.65 -25.22
CA LYS A 11 2.82 -5.95 -25.90
C LYS A 11 3.49 -7.01 -25.03
N LYS A 12 4.24 -6.61 -24.00
CA LYS A 12 4.92 -7.50 -23.06
C LYS A 12 4.18 -7.57 -21.71
N GLY A 13 2.94 -7.09 -21.64
CA GLY A 13 2.18 -7.05 -20.38
C GLY A 13 2.45 -5.81 -19.53
N GLU A 14 3.19 -4.82 -20.05
CA GLU A 14 3.54 -3.62 -19.29
C GLU A 14 2.33 -2.69 -19.13
N ILE A 15 2.16 -2.15 -17.93
CA ILE A 15 1.17 -1.12 -17.62
C ILE A 15 1.94 0.15 -17.29
N LEU A 16 1.75 1.20 -18.10
CA LEU A 16 2.46 2.47 -17.89
C LEU A 16 1.51 3.49 -17.23
N PRO A 17 1.54 3.64 -15.89
CA PRO A 17 0.67 4.59 -15.20
C PRO A 17 1.01 6.01 -15.64
N LYS A 18 0.01 6.85 -15.94
CA LYS A 18 0.23 8.26 -16.29
C LYS A 18 0.83 9.03 -15.12
N LYS A 19 1.48 10.17 -15.43
CA LYS A 19 2.19 11.01 -14.44
C LYS A 19 1.36 11.31 -13.18
N LYS A 20 0.09 11.69 -13.35
CA LYS A 20 -0.82 11.98 -12.22
C LYS A 20 -1.03 10.80 -11.29
N LEU A 21 -1.19 9.57 -11.81
CA LEU A 21 -1.33 8.36 -11.00
C LEU A 21 -0.08 8.13 -10.14
N ARG A 22 1.09 8.24 -10.76
CA ARG A 22 2.38 8.07 -10.05
C ARG A 22 2.61 9.12 -8.97
N GLU A 23 2.26 10.37 -9.23
CA GLU A 23 2.41 11.46 -8.26
C GLU A 23 1.53 11.25 -7.02
N VAL A 24 0.27 10.84 -7.21
CA VAL A 24 -0.65 10.55 -6.09
C VAL A 24 -0.23 9.28 -5.34
N SER A 25 0.28 8.26 -6.05
CA SER A 25 0.76 7.02 -5.42
C SER A 25 2.16 7.15 -4.82
N GLY A 26 2.84 8.29 -4.97
CA GLY A 26 4.20 8.51 -4.47
C GLY A 26 5.29 7.69 -5.16
N ILE A 27 5.01 7.06 -6.31
CA ILE A 27 5.92 6.18 -7.04
C ILE A 27 6.80 6.99 -8.00
N LYS A 28 8.11 6.91 -7.84
CA LYS A 28 9.11 7.57 -8.68
C LYS A 28 9.86 6.55 -9.54
N PRO A 29 10.46 6.98 -10.67
CA PRO A 29 11.36 6.12 -11.43
C PRO A 29 12.51 5.63 -10.55
N GLY A 30 12.71 4.31 -10.52
CA GLY A 30 13.74 3.67 -9.70
C GLY A 30 13.25 3.14 -8.35
N ASP A 31 12.03 3.49 -7.92
CA ASP A 31 11.45 2.92 -6.70
C ASP A 31 11.20 1.42 -6.86
N GLU A 32 11.44 0.66 -5.80
CA GLU A 32 10.95 -0.70 -5.67
C GLU A 32 9.47 -0.71 -5.27
N VAL A 33 8.71 -1.62 -5.85
CA VAL A 33 7.27 -1.76 -5.60
C VAL A 33 6.92 -3.22 -5.34
N LEU A 34 5.98 -3.42 -4.44
CA LEU A 34 5.31 -4.71 -4.24
C LEU A 34 4.08 -4.76 -5.14
N ILE A 35 3.91 -5.85 -5.88
CA ILE A 35 2.75 -6.08 -6.73
C ILE A 35 1.99 -7.29 -6.20
N GLU A 36 0.75 -7.06 -5.78
CA GLU A 36 -0.16 -8.08 -5.30
C GLU A 36 -1.25 -8.31 -6.34
N ALA A 37 -1.63 -9.58 -6.55
CA ALA A 37 -2.68 -9.96 -7.48
C ALA A 37 -3.85 -10.58 -6.73
N HIS A 38 -5.03 -10.03 -6.99
CA HIS A 38 -6.30 -10.62 -6.59
C HIS A 38 -7.10 -10.99 -7.86
N GLN A 39 -8.19 -11.72 -7.71
CA GLN A 39 -9.00 -12.11 -8.86
C GLN A 39 -9.60 -10.86 -9.55
N GLY A 40 -9.03 -10.50 -10.71
CA GLY A 40 -9.46 -9.35 -11.50
C GLY A 40 -8.81 -8.01 -11.11
N GLU A 41 -7.89 -7.99 -10.15
CA GLU A 41 -7.26 -6.77 -9.65
C GLU A 41 -5.75 -6.94 -9.43
N LEU A 42 -4.99 -5.88 -9.73
CA LEU A 42 -3.58 -5.75 -9.39
C LEU A 42 -3.40 -4.54 -8.48
N ILE A 43 -2.85 -4.75 -7.29
CA ILE A 43 -2.53 -3.70 -6.32
C ILE A 43 -1.02 -3.48 -6.34
N ILE A 44 -0.59 -2.24 -6.57
CA ILE A 44 0.82 -1.86 -6.58
C ILE A 44 1.10 -0.96 -5.38
N LYS A 45 1.96 -1.43 -4.46
CA LYS A 45 2.34 -0.72 -3.24
C LYS A 45 3.79 -0.27 -3.35
N LYS A 46 4.07 1.00 -3.03
CA LYS A 46 5.45 1.48 -2.92
C LYS A 46 6.13 0.82 -1.72
N ILE A 47 7.34 0.33 -1.91
CA ILE A 47 8.24 -0.06 -0.82
C ILE A 47 9.08 1.17 -0.49
N TYR A 48 8.97 1.65 0.75
CA TYR A 48 9.71 2.82 1.20
C TYR A 48 11.11 2.45 1.68
N SER A 49 12.08 3.32 1.41
CA SER A 49 13.39 3.18 2.04
C SER A 49 13.32 3.49 3.54
N VAL A 50 14.34 3.08 4.30
CA VAL A 50 14.44 3.37 5.73
C VAL A 50 14.47 4.88 5.96
N GLU A 51 15.19 5.62 5.13
CA GLU A 51 15.29 7.08 5.19
C GLU A 51 13.94 7.74 4.89
N GLU A 52 13.22 7.28 3.86
CA GLU A 52 11.88 7.77 3.56
C GLU A 52 10.93 7.53 4.75
N ALA A 53 10.94 6.32 5.31
CA ALA A 53 10.11 5.95 6.45
C ALA A 53 10.37 6.82 7.68
N LEU A 54 11.64 7.14 7.98
CA LEU A 54 12.00 8.03 9.10
C LEU A 54 11.55 9.48 8.90
N THR A 55 11.38 9.93 7.66
CA THR A 55 10.88 11.28 7.35
C THR A 55 9.36 11.37 7.28
N MET A 56 8.66 10.25 7.36
CA MET A 56 7.20 10.25 7.31
C MET A 56 6.60 10.93 8.54
N PRO A 57 5.41 11.54 8.40
CA PRO A 57 4.67 12.03 9.55
C PRO A 57 4.49 10.93 10.59
N THR A 58 4.71 11.27 11.85
CA THR A 58 4.44 10.36 12.97
C THR A 58 2.94 10.01 12.96
N ILE A 59 2.63 8.73 12.77
CA ILE A 59 1.25 8.23 12.73
C ILE A 59 0.72 7.80 14.11
N ALA A 60 1.61 7.52 15.06
CA ALA A 60 1.28 7.10 16.42
C ALA A 60 2.40 7.48 17.41
N ILE A 61 2.03 7.75 18.66
CA ILE A 61 2.96 8.03 19.77
C ILE A 61 2.61 7.07 20.91
N GLY A 62 3.59 6.32 21.40
CA GLY A 62 3.41 5.34 22.47
C GLY A 62 4.72 4.77 23.00
N THR A 63 4.64 3.89 24.00
CA THR A 63 5.76 3.03 24.42
C THR A 63 5.72 1.73 23.60
N PRO A 64 6.82 0.95 23.54
CA PRO A 64 6.82 -0.34 22.85
C PRO A 64 5.65 -1.23 23.27
N GLU A 65 5.34 -1.28 24.57
CA GLU A 65 4.26 -2.11 25.12
C GLU A 65 2.87 -1.64 24.66
N THR A 66 2.65 -0.33 24.54
CA THR A 66 1.36 0.18 24.05
C THR A 66 1.21 -0.08 22.57
N ILE A 67 2.28 0.10 21.79
CA ILE A 67 2.25 -0.14 20.34
C ILE A 67 2.06 -1.62 20.02
N GLU A 68 2.73 -2.52 20.73
CA GLU A 68 2.54 -3.97 20.56
C GLU A 68 1.09 -4.39 20.86
N ARG A 69 0.50 -3.82 21.92
CA ARG A 69 -0.91 -4.06 22.24
C ARG A 69 -1.85 -3.55 21.14
N ASP A 70 -1.64 -2.33 20.65
CA ASP A 70 -2.48 -1.74 19.60
C ASP A 70 -2.41 -2.57 18.30
N ILE A 71 -1.23 -3.12 17.98
CA ILE A 71 -1.04 -4.02 16.83
C ILE A 71 -1.81 -5.33 17.02
N GLU A 72 -1.78 -5.94 18.20
CA GLU A 72 -2.50 -7.19 18.46
C GLU A 72 -4.02 -6.98 18.44
N GLU A 73 -4.52 -5.90 19.04
CA GLU A 73 -5.95 -5.57 19.05
C GLU A 73 -6.49 -5.37 17.61
N GLU A 74 -5.75 -4.68 16.74
CA GLU A 74 -6.11 -4.51 15.33
C GLU A 74 -6.09 -5.86 14.58
N ARG A 75 -5.11 -6.71 14.86
CA ARG A 75 -4.99 -8.06 14.26
C ARG A 75 -6.20 -8.93 14.62
N GLU A 76 -6.59 -8.97 15.90
CA GLU A 76 -7.79 -9.70 16.35
C GLU A 76 -9.07 -9.15 15.68
N MET A 77 -9.19 -7.83 15.55
CA MET A 77 -10.34 -7.20 14.89
C MET A 77 -10.45 -7.63 13.42
N GLN A 78 -9.34 -7.61 12.68
CA GLN A 78 -9.28 -8.02 11.27
C GLN A 78 -9.63 -9.50 11.09
N GLU A 79 -9.15 -10.36 11.98
CA GLU A 79 -9.47 -11.79 11.97
C GLU A 79 -10.97 -12.03 12.20
N ASN A 80 -11.57 -11.35 13.19
CA ASN A 80 -13.01 -11.46 13.47
C ASN A 80 -13.87 -10.99 12.30
N LEU A 81 -13.53 -9.86 11.66
CA LEU A 81 -14.24 -9.35 10.48
C LEU A 81 -14.17 -10.35 9.32
N THR A 82 -13.03 -11.00 9.12
CA THR A 82 -12.85 -12.02 8.06
C THR A 82 -13.68 -13.27 8.33
N ILE A 83 -13.90 -13.62 9.60
CA ILE A 83 -14.72 -14.78 9.99
C ILE A 83 -16.22 -14.48 9.86
N GLU A 84 -16.67 -13.27 10.19
CA GLU A 84 -18.10 -12.88 10.10
C GLU A 84 -18.62 -12.73 8.66
N GLU A 85 -17.74 -12.54 7.68
CA GLU A 85 -18.11 -12.48 6.24
C GLU A 85 -18.25 -13.87 5.57
N HIS A 86 -18.12 -14.96 6.33
CA HIS A 86 -18.27 -16.36 5.88
C HIS A 86 -19.38 -17.12 6.61
#